data_AF-S9VCS7-F1
#
_entry.id   AF-S9VCS7-F1
#
_cell.length_a   1.000
_cell.length_b   1.000
_cell.length_c   1.000
_cell.angle_alpha   90.00
_cell.angle_beta   90.00
_cell.angle_gamma   90.00
#
_symmetry.space_group_name_H-M   'P 1'
#
loop_
_entity.id
_entity.type
_entity.pdbx_description
1 polymer ?
#
loop_
_entity_poly.entity_id
_entity_poly.type
_entity_poly.pdbx_seq_one_letter_code
_entity_poly.pdbx_strand_id
1 'polypeptide(L)'
;MPILKDLDINWLILGHSERRQYYGETDEIVAQKTLDAYKQGFYVIACIGETLQQREAGQTAKVVLTQIQAIASKLPKEAWSKIVLAYEPVWAIGTGKVASPEQAQEVHAIIRRYIKDKIGADVAAGLRILYGGSVNGKNAATLYKKKDINGFLVGGASLKPEFLTIIDATKN
;
A
#
# COMPACT_ATOMS: atom_id res chain seq x y z
N MET A 1 0.04 -19.98 9.27
CA MET A 1 -1.18 -19.28 9.69
C MET A 1 -2.39 -20.20 9.57
N PRO A 2 -2.42 -21.36 10.27
CA PRO A 2 -3.56 -22.28 10.18
C PRO A 2 -4.87 -21.65 10.67
N ILE A 3 -4.81 -20.89 11.77
CA ILE A 3 -5.98 -20.23 12.39
C ILE A 3 -6.72 -19.32 11.39
N LEU A 4 -6.00 -18.50 10.61
CA LEU A 4 -6.64 -17.58 9.67
C LEU A 4 -7.29 -18.32 8.49
N LYS A 5 -6.69 -19.42 8.04
CA LYS A 5 -7.27 -20.25 6.98
C LYS A 5 -8.53 -20.98 7.45
N ASP A 6 -8.51 -21.48 8.68
CA ASP A 6 -9.64 -22.16 9.30
C ASP A 6 -10.87 -21.23 9.44
N LEU A 7 -10.62 -19.92 9.49
CA LEU A 7 -11.64 -18.86 9.50
C LEU A 7 -11.99 -18.31 8.10
N ASP A 8 -11.53 -18.95 7.01
CA ASP A 8 -11.73 -18.50 5.63
C ASP A 8 -11.23 -17.07 5.32
N ILE A 9 -10.26 -16.57 6.10
CA ILE A 9 -9.62 -15.28 5.85
C ILE A 9 -8.61 -15.44 4.72
N ASN A 10 -8.75 -14.63 3.67
CA ASN A 10 -7.93 -14.73 2.45
C ASN A 10 -6.97 -13.55 2.22
N TRP A 11 -7.11 -12.47 3.00
CA TRP A 11 -6.38 -11.21 2.83
C TRP A 11 -5.69 -10.80 4.13
N LEU A 12 -4.47 -10.30 4.03
CA LEU A 12 -3.69 -9.79 5.15
C LEU A 12 -3.15 -8.39 4.85
N ILE A 13 -3.25 -7.49 5.81
CA ILE A 13 -2.53 -6.20 5.80
C ILE A 13 -1.24 -6.40 6.59
N LEU A 14 -0.10 -6.11 5.97
CA LEU A 14 1.23 -6.31 6.57
C LEU A 14 2.08 -5.04 6.45
N GLY A 15 2.87 -4.76 7.48
CA GLY A 15 3.78 -3.61 7.50
C GLY A 15 3.08 -2.26 7.60
N HIS A 16 1.86 -2.21 8.15
CA HIS A 16 1.17 -0.94 8.42
C HIS A 16 2.06 -0.02 9.27
N SER A 17 1.99 1.29 9.00
CA SER A 17 2.84 2.30 9.64
C SER A 17 2.85 2.21 11.18
N GLU A 18 1.68 1.99 11.80
CA GLU A 18 1.54 1.81 13.24
C GLU A 18 2.30 0.59 13.76
N ARG A 19 2.31 -0.51 12.99
CA ARG A 19 3.07 -1.73 13.34
C ARG A 19 4.57 -1.50 13.28
N ARG A 20 5.03 -0.76 12.28
CA ARG A 20 6.43 -0.37 12.14
C ARG A 20 6.86 0.56 13.26
N GLN A 21 6.04 1.57 13.57
CA GLN A 21 6.37 2.62 14.54
C GLN A 21 6.28 2.16 15.99
N TYR A 22 5.21 1.45 16.36
CA TYR A 22 4.91 1.15 17.77
C TYR A 22 5.29 -0.28 18.18
N TYR A 23 5.47 -1.19 17.22
CA TYR A 23 5.70 -2.61 17.48
C TYR A 23 6.99 -3.15 16.84
N GLY A 24 7.83 -2.27 16.30
CA GLY A 24 9.16 -2.61 15.80
C GLY A 24 9.18 -3.50 14.55
N GLU A 25 8.13 -3.49 13.72
CA GLU A 25 8.17 -4.23 12.45
C GLU A 25 9.16 -3.57 11.47
N THR A 26 10.33 -4.18 11.30
CA THR A 26 11.34 -3.77 10.32
C THR A 26 11.00 -4.22 8.90
N ASP A 27 11.72 -3.71 7.91
CA ASP A 27 11.57 -4.12 6.51
C ASP A 27 11.81 -5.63 6.32
N GLU A 28 12.77 -6.20 7.04
CA GLU A 28 13.08 -7.63 7.01
C GLU A 28 11.93 -8.46 7.58
N ILE A 29 11.30 -8.00 8.67
CA ILE A 29 10.15 -8.65 9.29
C ILE A 29 8.96 -8.62 8.33
N VAL A 30 8.66 -7.47 7.74
CA VAL A 30 7.53 -7.31 6.80
C VAL A 30 7.76 -8.16 5.55
N ALA A 31 8.98 -8.16 5.00
CA ALA A 31 9.32 -8.97 3.84
C ALA A 31 9.18 -10.47 4.14
N GLN A 32 9.64 -10.93 5.32
CA GLN A 32 9.47 -12.33 5.73
C GLN A 32 8.00 -12.70 5.90
N LYS A 33 7.21 -11.89 6.61
CA LYS A 33 5.76 -12.12 6.77
C LYS A 33 5.03 -12.16 5.42
N THR A 34 5.43 -11.31 4.48
CA THR A 34 4.84 -11.27 3.13
C THR A 34 5.15 -12.55 2.36
N LEU A 35 6.39 -13.03 2.41
CA LEU A 35 6.76 -14.32 1.81
C LEU A 35 5.98 -15.48 2.44
N ASP A 36 5.87 -15.52 3.76
CA ASP A 36 5.18 -16.59 4.48
C ASP A 36 3.67 -16.59 4.20
N ALA A 37 3.05 -15.41 4.11
CA ALA A 37 1.67 -15.22 3.69
C ALA A 37 1.44 -15.73 2.25
N TYR A 38 2.28 -15.30 1.31
CA TYR A 38 2.21 -15.74 -0.08
C TYR A 38 2.34 -17.26 -0.22
N LYS A 39 3.35 -17.88 0.43
CA LYS A 39 3.56 -19.34 0.39
C LYS A 39 2.36 -20.12 0.92
N GLN A 40 1.57 -19.50 1.79
CA GLN A 40 0.37 -20.09 2.33
C GLN A 40 -0.88 -19.73 1.52
N GLY A 41 -0.75 -18.97 0.45
CA GLY A 41 -1.83 -18.72 -0.50
C GLY A 41 -2.65 -17.45 -0.23
N PHE A 42 -2.31 -16.66 0.78
CA PHE A 42 -2.99 -15.40 1.09
C PHE A 42 -2.68 -14.33 0.04
N TYR A 43 -3.63 -13.41 -0.14
CA TYR A 43 -3.38 -12.11 -0.73
C TYR A 43 -2.82 -11.15 0.33
N VAL A 44 -1.89 -10.29 -0.05
CA VAL A 44 -1.22 -9.37 0.87
C VAL A 44 -1.37 -7.94 0.39
N ILE A 45 -1.83 -7.06 1.28
CA ILE A 45 -1.68 -5.61 1.17
C ILE A 45 -0.43 -5.24 1.98
N ALA A 46 0.67 -4.96 1.28
CA ALA A 46 1.92 -4.56 1.91
C ALA A 46 2.02 -3.04 1.97
N CYS A 47 2.06 -2.51 3.19
CA CYS A 47 2.07 -1.07 3.44
C CYS A 47 3.50 -0.50 3.40
N ILE A 48 3.61 0.66 2.77
CA ILE A 48 4.85 1.43 2.60
C ILE A 48 4.55 2.92 2.73
N GLY A 49 5.52 3.70 3.17
CA GLY A 49 5.34 5.13 3.37
C GLY A 49 6.46 5.78 4.16
N GLU A 50 6.61 7.07 3.93
CA GLU A 50 7.56 7.94 4.61
C GLU A 50 6.92 8.75 5.75
N THR A 51 7.73 9.13 6.73
CA THR A 51 7.35 10.08 7.79
C THR A 51 7.37 11.52 7.29
N LEU A 52 6.78 12.45 8.04
CA LEU A 52 6.82 13.88 7.70
C LEU A 52 8.27 14.38 7.57
N GLN A 53 9.14 14.00 8.51
CA GLN A 53 10.54 14.40 8.51
C GLN A 53 11.28 13.87 7.29
N GLN A 54 10.98 12.63 6.87
CA GLN A 54 11.56 12.04 5.66
C GLN A 54 11.06 12.75 4.39
N ARG A 55 9.77 13.12 4.33
CA ARG A 55 9.21 13.91 3.22
C ARG A 55 9.90 15.27 3.13
N GLU A 56 9.99 16.00 4.23
CA GLU A 56 10.60 17.33 4.31
C GLU A 56 12.11 17.31 3.98
N ALA A 57 12.78 16.18 4.27
CA ALA A 57 14.17 15.95 3.87
C ALA A 57 14.35 15.47 2.41
N GLY A 58 13.28 15.38 1.61
CA GLY A 58 13.33 14.91 0.22
C GLY A 58 13.64 13.42 0.08
N GLN A 59 13.37 12.62 1.12
CA GLN A 59 13.74 11.19 1.19
C GLN A 59 12.61 10.24 0.81
N THR A 60 11.44 10.74 0.41
CA THR A 60 10.25 9.93 0.08
C THR A 60 10.59 8.74 -0.80
N ALA A 61 11.20 8.98 -1.98
CA ALA A 61 11.56 7.92 -2.91
C ALA A 61 12.54 6.91 -2.29
N LYS A 62 13.54 7.38 -1.56
CA LYS A 62 14.51 6.49 -0.89
C LYS A 62 13.82 5.55 0.08
N VAL A 63 12.92 6.08 0.92
CA VAL A 63 12.23 5.30 1.96
C VAL A 63 11.31 4.27 1.33
N VAL A 64 10.38 4.70 0.46
CA VAL A 64 9.39 3.78 -0.12
C VAL A 64 10.03 2.70 -0.97
N LEU A 65 11.08 3.03 -1.74
CA LEU A 65 11.77 2.06 -2.58
C LEU A 65 12.62 1.08 -1.77
N THR A 66 13.19 1.50 -0.63
CA THR A 66 13.89 0.58 0.29
C THR A 66 12.92 -0.44 0.88
N GLN A 67 11.75 0.01 1.33
CA GLN A 67 10.70 -0.88 1.87
C GLN A 67 10.21 -1.88 0.81
N ILE A 68 9.98 -1.41 -0.43
CA ILE A 68 9.61 -2.29 -1.57
C ILE A 68 10.75 -3.26 -1.89
N GLN A 69 11.99 -2.80 -1.91
CA GLN A 69 13.15 -3.62 -2.23
C GLN A 69 13.28 -4.79 -1.26
N ALA A 70 13.07 -4.56 0.04
CA ALA A 70 13.13 -5.63 1.03
C ALA A 70 12.11 -6.74 0.74
N ILE A 71 10.86 -6.36 0.39
CA ILE A 71 9.80 -7.31 0.00
C ILE A 71 10.18 -8.03 -1.30
N ALA A 72 10.57 -7.28 -2.33
CA ALA A 72 10.95 -7.80 -3.64
C ALA A 72 12.11 -8.79 -3.57
N SER A 73 13.07 -8.58 -2.68
CA SER A 73 14.27 -9.42 -2.54
C SER A 73 13.95 -10.82 -2.00
N LYS A 74 12.77 -11.03 -1.39
CA LYS A 74 12.32 -12.33 -0.87
C LYS A 74 11.28 -13.01 -1.75
N LEU A 75 10.60 -12.30 -2.63
CA LEU A 75 9.47 -12.82 -3.39
C LEU A 75 9.88 -13.28 -4.79
N PRO A 76 9.43 -14.46 -5.26
CA PRO A 76 9.51 -14.79 -6.69
C PRO A 76 8.56 -13.91 -7.50
N LYS A 77 8.82 -13.76 -8.81
CA LYS A 77 8.04 -12.89 -9.71
C LYS A 77 6.54 -13.23 -9.70
N GLU A 78 6.19 -14.51 -9.74
CA GLU A 78 4.81 -15.02 -9.72
C GLU A 78 4.03 -14.64 -8.44
N ALA A 79 4.72 -14.37 -7.33
CA ALA A 79 4.07 -13.94 -6.09
C ALA A 79 3.31 -12.63 -6.24
N TRP A 80 3.76 -11.75 -7.14
CA TRP A 80 3.19 -10.42 -7.32
C TRP A 80 1.74 -10.43 -7.81
N SER A 81 1.25 -11.54 -8.35
CA SER A 81 -0.19 -11.75 -8.62
C SER A 81 -1.08 -11.70 -7.37
N LYS A 82 -0.49 -11.96 -6.19
CA LYS A 82 -1.16 -11.93 -4.88
C LYS A 82 -0.77 -10.73 -4.02
N ILE A 83 0.11 -9.86 -4.51
CA ILE A 83 0.56 -8.67 -3.77
C ILE A 83 -0.19 -7.43 -4.25
N VAL A 84 -0.54 -6.59 -3.29
CA VAL A 84 -1.01 -5.22 -3.45
C VAL A 84 -0.08 -4.34 -2.62
N LEU A 85 0.34 -3.20 -3.17
CA LEU A 85 1.05 -2.20 -2.38
C LEU A 85 0.06 -1.15 -1.90
N ALA A 86 0.15 -0.74 -0.64
CA ALA A 86 -0.56 0.41 -0.11
C ALA A 86 0.46 1.50 0.24
N TYR A 87 0.44 2.60 -0.51
CA TYR A 87 1.21 3.78 -0.19
C TYR A 87 0.45 4.64 0.82
N GLU A 88 1.02 4.76 2.02
CA GLU A 88 0.46 5.43 3.17
C GLU A 88 1.48 6.46 3.70
N PRO A 89 1.48 7.71 3.19
CA PRO A 89 2.32 8.75 3.78
C PRO A 89 1.93 8.88 5.25
N VAL A 90 2.84 8.57 6.18
CA VAL A 90 2.53 8.43 7.61
C VAL A 90 1.96 9.72 8.18
N TRP A 91 2.41 10.85 7.64
CA TRP A 91 1.96 12.20 7.98
C TRP A 91 0.51 12.51 7.57
N ALA A 92 -0.10 11.69 6.71
CA ALA A 92 -1.48 11.81 6.27
C ALA A 92 -2.45 10.82 6.97
N ILE A 93 -1.97 10.01 7.91
CA ILE A 93 -2.78 9.01 8.62
C ILE A 93 -3.39 9.65 9.86
N GLY A 94 -4.71 9.77 9.93
CA GLY A 94 -5.44 10.23 11.12
C GLY A 94 -5.22 11.71 11.49
N THR A 95 -4.46 12.48 10.69
CA THR A 95 -4.12 13.87 10.97
C THR A 95 -5.08 14.88 10.34
N GLY A 96 -5.99 14.42 9.47
CA GLY A 96 -6.83 15.30 8.64
C GLY A 96 -6.07 16.01 7.51
N LYS A 97 -4.73 15.89 7.46
CA LYS A 97 -3.92 16.30 6.32
C LYS A 97 -3.99 15.19 5.28
N VAL A 98 -4.42 15.55 4.07
CA VAL A 98 -4.49 14.63 2.92
C VAL A 98 -3.40 15.04 1.96
N ALA A 99 -2.66 14.07 1.40
CA ALA A 99 -1.77 14.37 0.28
C ALA A 99 -2.62 14.89 -0.89
N SER A 100 -2.14 15.89 -1.62
CA SER A 100 -2.84 16.28 -2.84
C SER A 100 -2.87 15.09 -3.81
N PRO A 101 -3.88 15.00 -4.69
CA PRO A 101 -3.90 13.97 -5.72
C PRO A 101 -2.61 13.90 -6.55
N GLU A 102 -1.95 15.04 -6.77
CA GLU A 102 -0.66 15.13 -7.45
C GLU A 102 0.48 14.52 -6.63
N GLN A 103 0.53 14.79 -5.32
CA GLN A 103 1.53 14.19 -4.42
C GLN A 103 1.35 12.66 -4.31
N ALA A 104 0.11 12.18 -4.26
CA ALA A 104 -0.16 10.74 -4.27
C ALA A 104 0.25 10.11 -5.61
N GLN A 105 -0.15 10.71 -6.72
CA GLN A 105 0.20 10.26 -8.07
C GLN A 105 1.73 10.23 -8.31
N GLU A 106 2.46 11.24 -7.85
CA GLU A 106 3.92 11.30 -7.93
C GLU A 106 4.57 10.04 -7.36
N VAL A 107 4.21 9.67 -6.13
CA VAL A 107 4.81 8.52 -5.44
C VAL A 107 4.34 7.21 -6.05
N HIS A 108 3.07 7.10 -6.43
CA HIS A 108 2.55 5.91 -7.13
C HIS A 108 3.26 5.66 -8.47
N ALA A 109 3.54 6.72 -9.24
CA ALA A 109 4.29 6.61 -10.49
C ALA A 109 5.75 6.16 -10.25
N ILE A 110 6.40 6.67 -9.19
CA ILE A 110 7.75 6.23 -8.79
C ILE A 110 7.74 4.73 -8.44
N ILE A 111 6.76 4.29 -7.64
CA ILE A 111 6.58 2.89 -7.27
C ILE A 111 6.39 2.02 -8.53
N ARG A 112 5.45 2.39 -9.41
CA ARG A 112 5.18 1.60 -10.61
C ARG A 112 6.38 1.52 -11.54
N ARG A 113 7.13 2.62 -11.71
CA ARG A 113 8.38 2.62 -12.48
C ARG A 113 9.41 1.67 -11.88
N TYR A 114 9.59 1.71 -10.56
CA TYR A 114 10.52 0.81 -9.89
C TYR A 114 10.14 -0.66 -10.08
N ILE A 115 8.86 -1.02 -9.92
CA ILE A 115 8.38 -2.39 -10.15
C ILE A 115 8.61 -2.82 -11.60
N LYS A 116 8.36 -1.93 -12.56
CA LYS A 116 8.62 -2.19 -13.98
C LYS A 116 10.09 -2.52 -14.22
N ASP A 117 10.98 -1.71 -13.66
CA ASP A 117 12.43 -1.82 -13.90
C ASP A 117 13.07 -3.01 -13.16
N LYS A 118 12.55 -3.38 -11.98
CA LYS A 118 13.15 -4.41 -11.11
C LYS A 118 12.51 -5.78 -11.21
N ILE A 119 11.21 -5.83 -11.50
CA ILE A 119 10.43 -7.08 -11.43
C ILE A 119 9.87 -7.46 -12.80
N GLY A 120 9.42 -6.47 -13.58
CA GLY A 120 8.97 -6.66 -14.96
C GLY A 120 7.78 -5.78 -15.32
N ALA A 121 7.67 -5.45 -16.60
CA ALA A 121 6.61 -4.60 -17.14
C ALA A 121 5.21 -5.22 -17.01
N ASP A 122 5.12 -6.54 -17.15
CA ASP A 122 3.89 -7.32 -16.93
C ASP A 122 3.40 -7.20 -15.48
N VAL A 123 4.31 -7.35 -14.52
CA VAL A 123 3.99 -7.21 -13.09
C VAL A 123 3.59 -5.78 -12.77
N ALA A 124 4.32 -4.78 -13.27
CA ALA A 124 4.00 -3.39 -13.05
C ALA A 124 2.64 -2.96 -13.63
N ALA A 125 2.24 -3.56 -14.76
CA ALA A 125 0.94 -3.28 -15.37
C ALA A 125 -0.22 -3.91 -14.58
N GLY A 126 -0.04 -5.11 -14.03
CA GLY A 126 -1.06 -5.81 -13.24
C GLY A 126 -1.09 -5.44 -11.74
N LEU A 127 -0.04 -4.81 -11.21
CA LEU A 127 0.05 -4.47 -9.81
C LEU A 127 -0.93 -3.35 -9.43
N ARG A 128 -1.72 -3.61 -8.39
CA ARG A 128 -2.56 -2.60 -7.74
C ARG A 128 -1.73 -1.86 -6.70
N ILE A 129 -1.73 -0.54 -6.80
CA ILE A 129 -1.13 0.37 -5.82
C ILE A 129 -2.26 1.22 -5.24
N LEU A 130 -2.57 1.00 -3.97
CA LEU A 130 -3.62 1.70 -3.23
C LEU A 130 -3.03 2.92 -2.53
N TYR A 131 -3.85 3.96 -2.39
CA TYR A 131 -3.52 5.12 -1.55
C TYR A 131 -4.20 4.98 -0.17
N GLY A 132 -3.45 5.19 0.91
CA GLY A 132 -3.98 5.12 2.29
C GLY A 132 -3.59 6.32 3.15
N GLY A 133 -4.10 7.50 2.80
CA GLY A 133 -3.93 8.72 3.61
C GLY A 133 -5.22 9.55 3.67
N SER A 134 -5.95 9.48 4.79
CA SER A 134 -7.15 10.31 5.04
C SER A 134 -8.19 10.35 3.89
N VAL A 135 -8.41 9.22 3.21
CA VAL A 135 -9.44 9.06 2.17
C VAL A 135 -10.84 9.16 2.78
N ASN A 136 -11.75 9.85 2.11
CA ASN A 136 -13.15 10.00 2.49
C ASN A 136 -14.05 10.16 1.25
N GLY A 137 -15.37 10.17 1.45
CA GLY A 137 -16.33 10.26 0.33
C GLY A 137 -16.19 11.50 -0.55
N LYS A 138 -15.56 12.58 -0.05
CA LYS A 138 -15.39 13.84 -0.79
C LYS A 138 -14.17 13.83 -1.71
N ASN A 139 -13.11 13.07 -1.39
CA ASN A 139 -11.84 13.11 -2.12
C ASN A 139 -11.54 11.83 -2.93
N ALA A 140 -12.21 10.71 -2.63
CA ALA A 140 -11.97 9.43 -3.28
C ALA A 140 -12.04 9.52 -4.82
N ALA A 141 -13.09 10.13 -5.37
CA ALA A 141 -13.24 10.23 -6.83
C ALA A 141 -12.11 11.02 -7.52
N THR A 142 -11.61 12.08 -6.87
CA THR A 142 -10.51 12.88 -7.43
C THR A 142 -9.17 12.15 -7.35
N LEU A 143 -8.94 11.39 -6.27
CA LEU A 143 -7.76 10.54 -6.13
C LEU A 143 -7.79 9.39 -7.15
N TYR A 144 -8.94 8.73 -7.33
CA TYR A 144 -9.04 7.57 -8.23
C TYR A 144 -8.82 7.92 -9.72
N LYS A 145 -9.07 9.17 -10.12
CA LYS A 145 -8.77 9.66 -11.47
C LYS A 145 -7.27 9.68 -11.80
N LYS A 146 -6.39 9.50 -10.81
CA LYS A 146 -4.94 9.50 -11.02
C LYS A 146 -4.49 8.17 -11.60
N LYS A 147 -3.68 8.26 -12.66
CA LYS A 147 -3.27 7.15 -13.52
C LYS A 147 -2.74 5.92 -12.77
N ASP A 148 -1.96 6.15 -11.71
CA ASP A 148 -1.25 5.08 -11.00
C ASP A 148 -1.90 4.70 -9.67
N ILE A 149 -3.04 5.30 -9.31
CA ILE A 149 -3.83 4.98 -8.12
C ILE A 149 -4.91 3.95 -8.51
N ASN A 150 -4.91 2.79 -7.84
CA ASN A 150 -5.81 1.67 -8.17
C ASN A 150 -6.84 1.37 -7.08
N GLY A 151 -7.05 2.30 -6.16
CA GLY A 151 -8.00 2.17 -5.06
C GLY A 151 -7.42 2.70 -3.74
N PHE A 152 -8.03 2.27 -2.63
CA PHE A 152 -7.78 2.88 -1.32
C PHE A 152 -7.59 1.85 -0.20
N LEU A 153 -6.73 2.18 0.75
CA LEU A 153 -6.70 1.58 2.08
C LEU A 153 -7.28 2.61 3.06
N VAL A 154 -8.48 2.34 3.60
CA VAL A 154 -9.29 3.34 4.30
C VAL A 154 -9.39 3.02 5.78
N GLY A 155 -8.92 3.94 6.64
CA GLY A 155 -9.05 3.86 8.09
C GLY A 155 -10.44 4.29 8.58
N GLY A 156 -10.52 5.40 9.33
CA GLY A 156 -11.75 5.81 10.02
C GLY A 156 -13.01 5.99 9.15
N ALA A 157 -12.87 6.34 7.86
CA ALA A 157 -14.03 6.45 6.97
C ALA A 157 -14.64 5.09 6.58
N SER A 158 -13.91 3.97 6.77
CA SER A 158 -14.43 2.62 6.55
C SER A 158 -15.46 2.19 7.61
N LEU A 159 -15.46 2.85 8.77
CA LEU A 159 -16.38 2.58 9.89
C LEU A 159 -17.71 3.34 9.77
N LYS A 160 -17.99 3.91 8.61
CA LYS A 160 -19.14 4.80 8.37
C LYS A 160 -19.87 4.41 7.08
N PRO A 161 -21.16 4.77 6.93
CA PRO A 161 -21.89 4.53 5.69
C PRO A 161 -21.24 5.15 4.44
N GLU A 162 -20.45 6.22 4.60
CA GLU A 162 -19.71 6.85 3.49
C GLU A 162 -18.69 5.90 2.82
N PHE A 163 -18.34 4.77 3.45
CA PHE A 163 -17.47 3.77 2.84
C PHE A 163 -18.03 3.23 1.51
N LEU A 164 -19.36 3.12 1.39
CA LEU A 164 -20.00 2.75 0.12
C LEU A 164 -19.72 3.78 -0.97
N THR A 165 -19.74 5.07 -0.64
CA THR A 165 -19.38 6.15 -1.57
C THR A 165 -17.92 6.06 -2.01
N ILE A 166 -17.01 5.66 -1.10
CA ILE A 166 -15.58 5.48 -1.42
C ILE A 166 -15.38 4.28 -2.35
N ILE A 167 -16.12 3.19 -2.15
CA ILE A 167 -16.12 2.03 -3.05
C ILE A 167 -16.70 2.42 -4.42
N ASP A 168 -17.82 3.14 -4.44
CA ASP A 168 -18.46 3.58 -5.68
C ASP A 168 -17.57 4.51 -6.51
N ALA A 169 -16.70 5.28 -5.85
CA ALA A 169 -15.72 6.13 -6.52
C ALA A 169 -14.65 5.36 -7.30
N THR A 170 -14.52 4.03 -7.11
CA THR A 170 -13.60 3.18 -7.88
C THR A 170 -14.27 2.41 -9.01
N LYS A 171 -15.59 2.57 -9.19
CA LYS A 171 -16.32 2.03 -10.33
C LYS A 171 -15.99 2.87 -11.57
N ASN A 172 -15.60 2.18 -12.65
CA ASN A 172 -15.63 2.75 -14.00
C ASN A 172 -17.04 2.55 -14.56
#